data_AF-A0A963ID44-F1
#
_entry.id   AF-A0A963ID44-F1
#
_cell.length_a   1.000
_cell.length_b   1.000
_cell.length_c   1.000
_cell.angle_alpha   90.00
_cell.angle_beta   90.00
_cell.angle_gamma   90.00
#
_symmetry.space_group_name_H-M   'P 1'
#
loop_
_entity.id
_entity.type
_entity.pdbx_description
1 polymer ?
#
loop_
_entity_poly.entity_id
_entity_poly.type
_entity_poly.pdbx_seq_one_letter_code
_entity_poly.pdbx_strand_id
1 'polypeptide(L)'
;MPWLSPGRWRKRLLLVSVTLLAGITAIVFAVGADMAIEAHREVVHMAWWSSLIIAPAGFALIAWATRRFFPGTEGSGIPQAIAASLTDDHRIRRRLLSFRIAVAKIGLTLLGLLAGASIGREGPSVQVGASMLNMVSGKKHGRIAPTSDLIVAGGGAGVAAAFNTPLGGIMFAIEELSRYRAFRANSTTLIAVIFAGLMSLAILGNYTYFGRTVAALTWPEGLWPVLMCGAAGGLAGGLFTRLLIASSRGLPGRAGTLARTYPIRFAAVCGLATAIVGIATGGLTWGTGYAESKAALEGSATLPIFFMFAKALVIWIAFISGIPGGVFAPALAVGAGIGANIALMLPGEQSSAILVLGMVAFLAGITQSPITSFVIVMEMTNNHQMLLPLMGAAVVAQGFSRSVAPVPLYDALAIDLLRKLTREQRASSTPPDPPETLAPDPLEELKQQVAGPPRPESPPTSATTAETPHDDSPGAGTPAPEKPEGA
;
A
#
# COMPACT_ATOMS: atom_id res chain seq x y z
N MET A 1 4.36 42.12 -9.57
CA MET A 1 5.17 41.04 -8.96
C MET A 1 4.34 39.76 -8.86
N PRO A 2 4.88 38.59 -9.26
CA PRO A 2 4.19 37.29 -9.19
C PRO A 2 3.70 36.89 -7.79
N TRP A 3 4.22 37.54 -6.73
CA TRP A 3 3.82 37.40 -5.33
C TRP A 3 2.59 38.21 -4.91
N LEU A 4 2.11 39.17 -5.70
CA LEU A 4 0.97 40.04 -5.36
C LEU A 4 -0.33 39.65 -6.07
N SER A 5 -0.35 38.56 -6.84
CA SER A 5 -1.56 38.14 -7.57
C SER A 5 -2.62 37.58 -6.62
N PRO A 6 -3.81 38.21 -6.50
CA PRO A 6 -4.88 37.74 -5.61
C PRO A 6 -5.34 36.31 -5.95
N GLY A 7 -5.36 35.97 -7.24
CA GLY A 7 -5.73 34.63 -7.71
C GLY A 7 -4.75 33.54 -7.28
N ARG A 8 -3.44 33.84 -7.19
CA ARG A 8 -2.43 32.90 -6.69
C ARG A 8 -2.53 32.73 -5.18
N TRP A 9 -2.77 33.82 -4.44
CA TRP A 9 -3.01 33.76 -3.00
C TRP A 9 -4.25 32.97 -2.65
N ARG A 10 -5.36 33.15 -3.37
CA ARG A 10 -6.58 32.35 -3.16
C ARG A 10 -6.33 30.84 -3.32
N LYS A 11 -5.56 30.43 -4.33
CA LYS A 11 -5.19 29.02 -4.54
C LYS A 11 -4.28 28.49 -3.43
N ARG A 12 -3.30 29.28 -2.97
CA ARG A 12 -2.41 28.92 -1.86
C ARG A 12 -3.17 28.80 -0.54
N LEU A 13 -4.03 29.77 -0.22
CA LEU A 13 -4.88 29.74 0.97
C LEU A 13 -5.83 28.55 0.95
N LEU A 14 -6.42 28.22 -0.21
CA LEU A 14 -7.26 27.03 -0.36
C LEU A 14 -6.46 25.75 -0.09
N LEU A 15 -5.27 25.60 -0.68
CA LEU A 15 -4.38 24.45 -0.43
C LEU A 15 -4.06 24.32 1.06
N VAL A 16 -3.59 25.40 1.69
CA VAL A 16 -3.23 25.42 3.11
C VAL A 16 -4.44 25.08 3.99
N SER A 17 -5.61 25.65 3.71
CA SER A 17 -6.83 25.40 4.50
C SER A 17 -7.23 23.92 4.45
N VAL A 18 -7.17 23.31 3.26
CA VAL A 18 -7.51 21.88 3.09
C VAL A 18 -6.47 20.98 3.77
N THR A 19 -5.20 21.35 3.74
CA THR A 19 -4.13 20.56 4.39
C THR A 19 -4.20 20.67 5.91
N LEU A 20 -4.55 21.84 6.44
CA LEU A 20 -4.82 22.03 7.87
C LEU A 20 -6.02 21.19 8.31
N LEU A 21 -7.10 21.18 7.52
CA LEU A 21 -8.26 20.34 7.78
C LEU A 21 -7.90 18.84 7.73
N ALA A 22 -7.03 18.43 6.80
CA ALA A 22 -6.54 17.06 6.72
C ALA A 22 -5.72 16.68 7.96
N GLY A 23 -4.88 17.60 8.46
CA GLY A 23 -4.18 17.45 9.73
C GLY A 23 -5.14 17.25 10.91
N ILE A 24 -6.13 18.14 11.07
CA ILE A 24 -7.16 18.01 12.12
C ILE A 24 -7.89 16.67 12.00
N THR A 25 -8.27 16.28 10.78
CA THR A 25 -8.98 15.01 10.54
C THR A 25 -8.14 13.81 10.96
N ALA A 26 -6.85 13.80 10.64
CA ALA A 26 -5.93 12.74 11.05
C ALA A 26 -5.73 12.69 12.57
N ILE A 27 -5.70 13.84 13.25
CA ILE A 27 -5.61 13.93 14.72
C ILE A 27 -6.87 13.39 15.38
N VAL A 28 -8.06 13.82 14.94
CA VAL A 28 -9.34 13.29 15.45
C VAL A 28 -9.41 11.78 15.24
N PHE A 29 -8.94 11.30 14.09
CA PHE A 29 -8.88 9.88 13.80
C PHE A 29 -7.85 9.15 14.69
N ALA A 30 -6.71 9.76 15.00
CA ALA A 30 -5.73 9.22 15.93
C ALA A 30 -6.30 9.05 17.33
N VAL A 31 -6.90 10.11 17.89
CA VAL A 31 -7.54 10.06 19.21
C VAL A 31 -8.66 9.03 19.23
N GLY A 32 -9.51 9.01 18.20
CA GLY A 32 -10.58 8.01 18.10
C GLY A 32 -10.06 6.58 18.02
N ALA A 33 -8.92 6.35 17.38
CA ALA A 33 -8.30 5.03 17.28
C ALA A 33 -7.79 4.55 18.63
N ASP A 34 -7.13 5.43 19.39
CA ASP A 34 -6.64 5.11 20.73
C ASP A 34 -7.81 4.82 21.68
N MET A 35 -8.87 5.64 21.63
CA MET A 35 -10.11 5.39 22.37
C MET A 35 -10.77 4.05 22.00
N ALA A 36 -10.78 3.68 20.71
CA ALA A 36 -11.36 2.42 20.25
C ALA A 36 -10.57 1.21 20.75
N ILE A 37 -9.23 1.30 20.75
CA ILE A 37 -8.36 0.24 21.27
C ILE A 37 -8.56 0.10 22.79
N GLU A 38 -8.61 1.21 23.52
CA GLU A 38 -8.81 1.20 24.96
C GLU A 38 -10.18 0.65 25.35
N ALA A 39 -11.24 1.09 24.67
CA ALA A 39 -12.58 0.56 24.88
C ALA A 39 -12.67 -0.95 24.62
N HIS A 40 -11.96 -1.46 23.60
CA HIS A 40 -11.86 -2.92 23.38
C HIS A 40 -11.19 -3.60 24.57
N ARG A 41 -10.06 -3.06 25.05
CA ARG A 41 -9.34 -3.60 26.20
C ARG A 41 -10.19 -3.62 27.46
N GLU A 42 -10.88 -2.52 27.78
CA GLU A 42 -11.78 -2.43 28.95
C GLU A 42 -12.87 -3.51 28.90
N VAL A 43 -13.54 -3.67 27.76
CA VAL A 43 -14.60 -4.68 27.59
C VAL A 43 -14.05 -6.10 27.77
N VAL A 44 -12.86 -6.38 27.23
CA VAL A 44 -12.22 -7.69 27.38
C VAL A 44 -11.70 -7.91 28.81
N HIS A 45 -11.23 -6.88 29.50
CA HIS A 45 -10.86 -6.96 30.91
C HIS A 45 -12.06 -7.29 31.81
N MET A 46 -13.24 -6.75 31.50
CA MET A 46 -14.47 -7.10 32.21
C MET A 46 -14.95 -8.53 31.90
N ALA A 47 -14.86 -8.94 30.64
CA ALA A 47 -15.27 -10.27 30.19
C ALA A 47 -14.36 -10.75 29.06
N TRP A 48 -13.37 -11.58 29.38
CA TRP A 48 -12.36 -12.05 28.42
C TRP A 48 -12.97 -12.77 27.20
N TRP A 49 -14.10 -13.47 27.40
CA TRP A 49 -14.82 -14.19 26.36
C TRP A 49 -15.58 -13.26 25.39
N SER A 50 -15.79 -11.98 25.74
CA SER A 50 -16.52 -11.02 24.90
C SER A 50 -15.88 -10.85 23.52
N SER A 51 -14.54 -10.92 23.44
CA SER A 51 -13.81 -10.84 22.17
C SER A 51 -14.21 -11.94 21.18
N LEU A 52 -14.58 -13.14 21.68
CA LEU A 52 -15.05 -14.26 20.85
C LEU A 52 -16.39 -13.97 20.14
N ILE A 53 -17.12 -12.94 20.56
CA ILE A 53 -18.38 -12.49 19.94
C ILE A 53 -18.15 -11.19 19.18
N ILE A 54 -17.50 -10.21 19.82
CA ILE A 54 -17.28 -8.87 19.29
C ILE A 54 -16.44 -8.92 18.02
N ALA A 55 -15.31 -9.65 18.00
CA ALA A 55 -14.42 -9.66 16.85
C ALA A 55 -15.07 -10.32 15.61
N PRO A 56 -15.69 -11.52 15.68
CA PRO A 56 -16.40 -12.08 14.54
C PRO A 56 -17.52 -11.18 14.01
N ALA A 57 -18.36 -10.64 14.91
CA ALA A 57 -19.47 -9.78 14.53
C ALA A 57 -18.98 -8.48 13.89
N GLY A 58 -17.95 -7.85 14.48
CA GLY A 58 -17.32 -6.64 13.97
C GLY A 58 -16.71 -6.85 12.59
N PHE A 59 -15.91 -7.89 12.40
CA PHE A 59 -15.30 -8.19 11.10
C PHE A 59 -16.37 -8.47 10.03
N ALA A 60 -17.40 -9.24 10.36
CA ALA A 60 -18.52 -9.51 9.45
C ALA A 60 -19.26 -8.24 9.05
N LEU A 61 -19.59 -7.40 10.03
CA LEU A 61 -20.29 -6.12 9.83
C LEU A 61 -19.46 -5.17 8.95
N ILE A 62 -18.18 -5.03 9.25
CA ILE A 62 -17.26 -4.17 8.48
C ILE A 62 -17.11 -4.68 7.05
N ALA A 63 -16.93 -6.00 6.86
CA ALA A 63 -16.83 -6.60 5.53
C ALA A 63 -18.12 -6.40 4.73
N TRP A 64 -19.29 -6.58 5.35
CA TRP A 64 -20.58 -6.30 4.72
C TRP A 64 -20.72 -4.82 4.33
N ALA A 65 -20.46 -3.90 5.26
CA ALA A 65 -20.61 -2.46 5.03
C ALA A 65 -19.66 -1.96 3.94
N THR A 66 -18.40 -2.40 3.98
CA THR A 66 -17.37 -2.09 2.96
C THR A 66 -17.84 -2.53 1.58
N ARG A 67 -18.26 -3.78 1.42
CA ARG A 67 -18.65 -4.33 0.12
C ARG A 67 -19.96 -3.75 -0.41
N ARG A 68 -20.92 -3.47 0.47
CA ARG A 68 -22.25 -3.00 0.08
C ARG A 68 -22.28 -1.50 -0.18
N PHE A 69 -21.64 -0.71 0.66
CA PHE A 69 -21.78 0.75 0.66
C PHE A 69 -20.49 1.48 0.32
N PHE A 70 -19.31 0.94 0.58
CA PHE A 70 -18.06 1.69 0.47
C PHE A 70 -16.96 0.95 -0.31
N PRO A 71 -17.23 0.45 -1.53
CA PRO A 71 -16.20 -0.19 -2.34
C PRO A 71 -15.08 0.83 -2.62
N GLY A 72 -13.84 0.47 -2.32
CA GLY A 72 -12.67 1.36 -2.35
C GLY A 72 -12.07 1.62 -0.96
N THR A 73 -12.76 1.29 0.14
CA THR A 73 -12.20 1.41 1.50
C THR A 73 -11.43 0.17 1.96
N GLU A 74 -11.32 -0.90 1.18
CA GLU A 74 -10.69 -2.16 1.58
C GLU A 74 -9.20 -1.98 1.97
N GLY A 75 -8.72 -2.76 2.94
CA GLY A 75 -7.30 -2.83 3.29
C GLY A 75 -6.65 -1.48 3.63
N SER A 76 -5.39 -1.30 3.25
CA SER A 76 -4.54 -0.19 3.73
C SER A 76 -5.06 1.19 3.34
N GLY A 77 -5.25 1.48 2.05
CA GLY A 77 -5.51 2.85 1.57
C GLY A 77 -4.33 3.47 0.83
N ILE A 78 -3.09 3.06 1.15
CA ILE A 78 -1.89 3.44 0.40
C ILE A 78 -1.97 2.93 -1.06
N PRO A 79 -2.32 1.66 -1.33
CA PRO A 79 -2.47 1.18 -2.71
C PRO A 79 -3.50 1.97 -3.51
N GLN A 80 -4.59 2.40 -2.88
CA GLN A 80 -5.62 3.23 -3.49
C GLN A 80 -5.10 4.62 -3.85
N ALA A 81 -4.33 5.25 -2.96
CA ALA A 81 -3.69 6.54 -3.23
C ALA A 81 -2.69 6.42 -4.40
N ILE A 82 -1.84 5.39 -4.41
CA ILE A 82 -0.89 5.12 -5.50
C ILE A 82 -1.65 4.91 -6.81
N ALA A 83 -2.61 3.98 -6.86
CA ALA A 83 -3.39 3.66 -8.05
C ALA A 83 -4.13 4.88 -8.62
N ALA A 84 -4.76 5.68 -7.76
CA ALA A 84 -5.48 6.90 -8.14
C ALA A 84 -4.54 8.00 -8.67
N SER A 85 -3.27 7.98 -8.25
CA SER A 85 -2.24 8.91 -8.69
C SER A 85 -1.62 8.52 -10.04
N LEU A 86 -1.74 7.24 -10.45
CA LEU A 86 -1.21 6.69 -11.69
C LEU A 86 -2.20 6.72 -12.86
N THR A 87 -3.49 6.91 -12.58
CA THR A 87 -4.54 6.95 -13.61
C THR A 87 -5.03 8.37 -13.85
N ASP A 88 -5.31 8.72 -15.11
CA ASP A 88 -6.01 9.94 -15.50
C ASP A 88 -7.53 9.77 -15.61
N ASP A 89 -8.03 8.54 -15.48
CA ASP A 89 -9.46 8.27 -15.52
C ASP A 89 -10.15 8.79 -14.23
N HIS A 90 -10.97 9.83 -14.41
CA HIS A 90 -11.71 10.46 -13.32
C HIS A 90 -12.70 9.51 -12.62
N ARG A 91 -13.28 8.53 -13.33
CA ARG A 91 -14.24 7.57 -12.76
C ARG A 91 -13.54 6.61 -11.80
N ILE A 92 -12.41 6.05 -12.22
CA ILE A 92 -11.57 5.20 -11.37
C ILE A 92 -11.09 6.00 -10.15
N ARG A 93 -10.58 7.22 -10.39
CA ARG A 93 -10.10 8.09 -9.31
C ARG A 93 -11.18 8.42 -8.28
N ARG A 94 -12.41 8.75 -8.71
CA ARG A 94 -13.54 9.06 -7.81
C ARG A 94 -14.00 7.84 -6.99
N ARG A 95 -13.87 6.63 -7.53
CA ARG A 95 -14.17 5.38 -6.81
C ARG A 95 -13.17 5.11 -5.70
N LEU A 96 -11.91 5.51 -5.86
CA LEU A 96 -10.84 5.30 -4.88
C LEU A 96 -10.69 6.44 -3.87
N LEU A 97 -10.87 7.69 -4.32
CA LEU A 97 -10.59 8.90 -3.56
C LEU A 97 -11.78 9.86 -3.64
N SER A 98 -12.61 9.87 -2.61
CA SER A 98 -13.74 10.80 -2.48
C SER A 98 -14.00 11.13 -1.01
N PHE A 99 -14.73 12.21 -0.75
CA PHE A 99 -15.13 12.58 0.61
C PHE A 99 -15.89 11.46 1.33
N ARG A 100 -16.80 10.78 0.61
CA ARG A 100 -17.54 9.62 1.15
C ARG A 100 -16.61 8.46 1.53
N ILE A 101 -15.60 8.19 0.71
CA ILE A 101 -14.58 7.16 1.01
C ILE A 101 -13.74 7.57 2.22
N ALA A 102 -13.35 8.84 2.34
CA ALA A 102 -12.59 9.33 3.48
C ALA A 102 -13.34 9.14 4.80
N VAL A 103 -14.60 9.59 4.88
CA VAL A 103 -15.44 9.46 6.09
C VAL A 103 -15.68 7.99 6.44
N ALA A 104 -16.04 7.17 5.45
CA ALA A 104 -16.26 5.75 5.67
C ALA A 104 -14.98 5.02 6.11
N LYS A 105 -13.82 5.39 5.55
CA LYS A 105 -12.54 4.78 5.91
C LYS A 105 -12.21 5.02 7.38
N ILE A 106 -12.43 6.23 7.90
CA ILE A 106 -12.26 6.56 9.32
C ILE A 106 -13.18 5.67 10.15
N GLY A 107 -14.49 5.73 9.93
CA GLY A 107 -15.46 5.00 10.75
C GLY A 107 -15.27 3.48 10.74
N LEU A 108 -15.01 2.89 9.58
CA LEU A 108 -14.79 1.44 9.45
C LEU A 108 -13.47 0.98 10.09
N THR A 109 -12.41 1.81 10.02
CA THR A 109 -11.14 1.47 10.69
C THR A 109 -11.29 1.58 12.21
N LEU A 110 -11.99 2.61 12.71
CA LEU A 110 -12.29 2.75 14.14
C LEU A 110 -13.11 1.57 14.66
N LEU A 111 -14.13 1.15 13.91
CA LEU A 111 -14.92 -0.04 14.24
C LEU A 111 -14.07 -1.32 14.23
N GLY A 112 -13.10 -1.42 13.31
CA GLY A 112 -12.15 -2.54 13.27
C GLY A 112 -11.27 -2.59 14.52
N LEU A 113 -10.73 -1.45 14.93
CA LEU A 113 -9.93 -1.33 16.16
C LEU A 113 -10.77 -1.64 17.41
N LEU A 114 -12.00 -1.14 17.48
CA LEU A 114 -12.95 -1.46 18.55
C LEU A 114 -13.32 -2.95 18.59
N ALA A 115 -13.32 -3.61 17.43
CA ALA A 115 -13.54 -5.05 17.31
C ALA A 115 -12.27 -5.88 17.63
N GLY A 116 -11.16 -5.25 18.00
CA GLY A 116 -9.90 -5.93 18.32
C GLY A 116 -9.03 -6.27 17.10
N ALA A 117 -9.33 -5.73 15.92
CA ALA A 117 -8.52 -6.00 14.74
C ALA A 117 -7.07 -5.49 14.91
N SER A 118 -6.09 -6.30 14.52
CA SER A 118 -4.68 -5.89 14.52
C SER A 118 -4.34 -5.08 13.26
N ILE A 119 -4.87 -3.85 13.21
CA ILE A 119 -4.75 -2.92 12.09
C ILE A 119 -4.19 -1.57 12.56
N GLY A 120 -3.67 -0.79 11.61
CA GLY A 120 -3.19 0.58 11.82
C GLY A 120 -4.06 1.61 11.12
N ARG A 121 -4.10 2.82 11.68
CA ARG A 121 -4.79 3.99 11.10
C ARG A 121 -4.02 4.69 9.98
N GLU A 122 -2.75 4.37 9.82
CA GLU A 122 -1.79 5.09 8.98
C GLU A 122 -2.09 5.03 7.48
N GLY A 123 -2.34 3.81 6.98
CA GLY A 123 -2.79 3.63 5.59
C GLY A 123 -4.13 4.33 5.32
N PRO A 124 -5.12 4.16 6.22
CA PRO A 124 -6.37 4.92 6.17
C PRO A 124 -6.16 6.44 6.15
N SER A 125 -5.26 6.99 6.98
CA SER A 125 -4.91 8.42 7.00
C SER A 125 -4.31 8.89 5.66
N VAL A 126 -3.46 8.08 5.02
CA VAL A 126 -2.95 8.37 3.67
C VAL A 126 -4.10 8.50 2.66
N GLN A 127 -5.06 7.56 2.67
CA GLN A 127 -6.20 7.59 1.75
C GLN A 127 -7.15 8.76 2.03
N VAL A 128 -7.36 9.09 3.31
CA VAL A 128 -8.15 10.25 3.74
C VAL A 128 -7.51 11.53 3.25
N GLY A 129 -6.22 11.75 3.53
CA GLY A 129 -5.49 12.94 3.10
C GLY A 129 -5.46 13.08 1.57
N ALA A 130 -5.18 11.98 0.86
CA ALA A 130 -5.27 11.92 -0.60
C ALA A 130 -6.67 12.29 -1.12
N SER A 131 -7.73 11.83 -0.47
CA SER A 131 -9.13 12.14 -0.84
C SER A 131 -9.48 13.61 -0.64
N MET A 132 -8.99 14.22 0.45
CA MET A 132 -9.24 15.63 0.76
C MET A 132 -8.57 16.55 -0.26
N LEU A 133 -7.31 16.31 -0.61
CA LEU A 133 -6.61 17.11 -1.62
C LEU A 133 -7.10 16.80 -3.04
N ASN A 134 -7.55 15.57 -3.32
CA ASN A 134 -8.22 15.25 -4.59
C ASN A 134 -9.51 16.07 -4.78
N MET A 135 -10.24 16.38 -3.71
CA MET A 135 -11.50 17.14 -3.77
C MET A 135 -11.32 18.57 -4.30
N VAL A 136 -10.15 19.18 -4.08
CA VAL A 136 -9.81 20.52 -4.61
C VAL A 136 -9.06 20.50 -5.94
N SER A 137 -8.81 19.33 -6.51
CA SER A 137 -8.11 19.19 -7.79
C SER A 137 -8.94 19.56 -9.03
N GLY A 138 -10.27 19.65 -8.89
CA GLY A 138 -11.21 19.86 -10.00
C GLY A 138 -11.24 21.29 -10.56
N LYS A 139 -11.78 21.44 -11.78
CA LYS A 139 -11.85 22.71 -12.54
C LYS A 139 -12.53 23.86 -11.76
N LYS A 140 -13.45 23.55 -10.83
CA LYS A 140 -14.21 24.52 -10.02
C LYS A 140 -13.32 25.47 -9.19
N HIS A 141 -12.14 25.01 -8.75
CA HIS A 141 -11.23 25.79 -7.90
C HIS A 141 -10.08 26.43 -8.68
N GLY A 142 -10.05 26.24 -10.01
CA GLY A 142 -8.87 26.49 -10.82
C GLY A 142 -7.76 25.48 -10.53
N ARG A 143 -6.96 25.14 -11.55
CA ARG A 143 -5.86 24.19 -11.38
C ARG A 143 -4.81 24.76 -10.41
N ILE A 144 -4.67 24.14 -9.23
CA ILE A 144 -3.66 24.47 -8.21
C ILE A 144 -2.33 23.80 -8.58
N ALA A 145 -2.39 22.49 -8.79
CA ALA A 145 -1.31 21.61 -9.22
C ALA A 145 -1.91 20.45 -10.03
N PRO A 146 -1.11 19.61 -10.71
CA PRO A 146 -1.60 18.35 -11.25
C PRO A 146 -2.33 17.53 -10.19
N THR A 147 -3.45 16.88 -10.54
CA THR A 147 -4.26 16.12 -9.57
C THR A 147 -3.45 15.01 -8.90
N SER A 148 -2.59 14.37 -9.67
CA SER A 148 -1.67 13.33 -9.20
C SER A 148 -0.69 13.83 -8.15
N ASP A 149 -0.28 15.10 -8.21
CA ASP A 149 0.61 15.74 -7.22
C ASP A 149 -0.17 16.11 -5.96
N LEU A 150 -1.43 16.55 -6.09
CA LEU A 150 -2.32 16.80 -4.95
C LEU A 150 -2.62 15.50 -4.18
N ILE A 151 -2.80 14.39 -4.88
CA ILE A 151 -2.99 13.07 -4.26
C ILE A 151 -1.75 12.66 -3.47
N VAL A 152 -0.56 12.78 -4.07
CA VAL A 152 0.73 12.49 -3.41
C VAL A 152 0.93 13.40 -2.20
N ALA A 153 0.70 14.70 -2.35
CA ALA A 153 0.77 15.69 -1.28
C ALA A 153 -0.19 15.36 -0.13
N GLY A 154 -1.42 14.94 -0.45
CA GLY A 154 -2.42 14.56 0.53
C GLY A 154 -2.06 13.26 1.25
N GLY A 155 -1.50 12.30 0.53
CA GLY A 155 -1.01 11.07 1.13
C GLY A 155 0.15 11.30 2.10
N GLY A 156 1.15 12.10 1.71
CA GLY A 156 2.25 12.50 2.59
C GLY A 156 1.79 13.30 3.80
N ALA A 157 0.82 14.21 3.62
CA ALA A 157 0.20 14.97 4.71
C ALA A 157 -0.53 14.04 5.70
N GLY A 158 -1.20 13.00 5.18
CA GLY A 158 -1.83 11.97 5.99
C GLY A 158 -0.85 11.22 6.89
N VAL A 159 0.32 10.81 6.36
CA VAL A 159 1.39 10.18 7.15
C VAL A 159 1.95 11.13 8.19
N ALA A 160 2.30 12.36 7.78
CA ALA A 160 2.88 13.35 8.69
C ALA A 160 1.97 13.66 9.88
N ALA A 161 0.68 13.85 9.64
CA ALA A 161 -0.27 14.14 10.70
C ALA A 161 -0.58 12.91 11.57
N ALA A 162 -0.53 11.70 11.01
CA ALA A 162 -0.85 10.49 11.75
C ALA A 162 0.29 10.09 12.72
N PHE A 163 1.55 10.29 12.35
CA PHE A 163 2.69 9.93 13.21
C PHE A 163 3.38 11.11 13.88
N ASN A 164 2.93 12.34 13.64
CA ASN A 164 3.67 13.55 14.01
C ASN A 164 5.08 13.59 13.38
N THR A 165 5.21 13.14 12.12
CA THR A 165 6.48 12.98 11.38
C THR A 165 6.51 13.77 10.07
N PRO A 166 6.78 15.09 10.07
CA PRO A 166 6.78 15.89 8.85
C PRO A 166 7.83 15.45 7.84
N LEU A 167 9.08 15.18 8.25
CA LEU A 167 10.11 14.71 7.32
C LEU A 167 9.78 13.30 6.83
N GLY A 168 9.25 12.45 7.71
CA GLY A 168 8.76 11.12 7.34
C GLY A 168 7.68 11.16 6.26
N GLY A 169 6.72 12.08 6.38
CA GLY A 169 5.66 12.27 5.38
C GLY A 169 6.18 12.80 4.03
N ILE A 170 7.20 13.67 4.05
CA ILE A 170 7.85 14.16 2.82
C ILE A 170 8.57 13.00 2.13
N MET A 171 9.38 12.25 2.87
CA MET A 171 10.13 11.12 2.31
C MET A 171 9.18 10.02 1.80
N PHE A 172 8.11 9.73 2.53
CA PHE A 172 7.07 8.80 2.08
C PHE A 172 6.43 9.26 0.76
N ALA A 173 6.13 10.55 0.61
CA ALA A 173 5.59 11.08 -0.64
C ALA A 173 6.58 10.96 -1.82
N ILE A 174 7.88 11.09 -1.55
CA ILE A 174 8.97 11.00 -2.54
C ILE A 174 9.22 9.56 -2.96
N GLU A 175 9.51 8.69 -1.99
CA GLU A 175 10.04 7.35 -2.21
C GLU A 175 8.94 6.31 -2.43
N GLU A 176 7.82 6.43 -1.73
CA GLU A 176 6.71 5.45 -1.78
C GLU A 176 5.62 5.88 -2.76
N LEU A 177 5.03 7.08 -2.59
CA LEU A 177 3.87 7.49 -3.40
C LEU A 177 4.22 7.92 -4.83
N SER A 178 5.48 8.32 -5.07
CA SER A 178 5.93 8.86 -6.36
C SER A 178 6.90 7.96 -7.09
N ARG A 179 7.08 6.69 -6.69
CA ARG A 179 8.10 5.78 -7.22
C ARG A 179 8.16 5.69 -8.76
N TYR A 180 7.00 5.72 -9.41
CA TYR A 180 6.87 5.60 -10.88
C TYR A 180 6.82 6.92 -11.64
N ARG A 181 6.99 8.06 -10.96
CA ARG A 181 6.95 9.38 -11.58
C ARG A 181 8.22 10.14 -11.21
N ALA A 182 8.70 10.98 -12.13
CA ALA A 182 9.76 11.91 -11.79
C ALA A 182 9.24 12.83 -10.68
N PHE A 183 9.67 12.59 -9.44
CA PHE A 183 9.31 13.46 -8.33
C PHE A 183 9.98 14.80 -8.57
N ARG A 184 9.20 15.76 -9.07
CA ARG A 184 9.56 17.15 -8.98
C ARG A 184 9.18 17.56 -7.57
N ALA A 185 10.16 17.96 -6.75
CA ALA A 185 9.93 18.58 -5.46
C ALA A 185 9.13 19.87 -5.66
N ASN A 186 7.82 19.69 -5.84
CA ASN A 186 6.92 20.77 -6.14
C ASN A 186 6.51 21.36 -4.80
N SER A 187 6.58 22.69 -4.72
CA SER A 187 6.18 23.48 -3.56
C SER A 187 4.85 23.03 -2.93
N THR A 188 3.92 22.50 -3.74
CA THR A 188 2.63 21.97 -3.28
C THR A 188 2.77 20.81 -2.28
N THR A 189 3.63 19.83 -2.57
CA THR A 189 3.85 18.67 -1.68
C THR A 189 4.50 19.12 -0.39
N LEU A 190 5.56 19.92 -0.47
CA LEU A 190 6.26 20.44 0.70
C LEU A 190 5.31 21.27 1.59
N ILE A 191 4.56 22.20 1.01
CA ILE A 191 3.57 23.01 1.74
C ILE A 191 2.53 22.10 2.41
N ALA A 192 1.95 21.15 1.69
CA ALA A 192 0.91 20.29 2.24
C ALA A 192 1.40 19.46 3.44
N VAL A 193 2.57 18.83 3.31
CA VAL A 193 3.13 18.01 4.39
C VAL A 193 3.56 18.86 5.58
N ILE A 194 4.22 20.00 5.34
CA ILE A 194 4.65 20.91 6.41
C ILE A 194 3.44 21.43 7.19
N PHE A 195 2.40 21.95 6.52
CA PHE A 195 1.24 22.49 7.24
C PHE A 195 0.41 21.41 7.95
N ALA A 196 0.34 20.19 7.40
CA ALA A 196 -0.29 19.07 8.10
C ALA A 196 0.50 18.65 9.35
N GLY A 197 1.83 18.58 9.25
CA GLY A 197 2.72 18.31 10.39
C GLY A 197 2.69 19.42 11.44
N LEU A 198 2.71 20.69 11.02
CA LEU A 198 2.58 21.85 11.91
C LEU A 198 1.23 21.84 12.65
N MET A 199 0.15 21.40 12.02
CA MET A 199 -1.14 21.26 12.69
C MET A 199 -1.10 20.19 13.80
N SER A 200 -0.47 19.04 13.52
CA SER A 200 -0.22 18.02 14.54
C SER A 200 0.59 18.57 15.72
N LEU A 201 1.70 19.26 15.43
CA LEU A 201 2.53 19.93 16.43
C LEU A 201 1.78 21.00 17.23
N ALA A 202 0.92 21.78 16.58
CA ALA A 202 0.17 22.86 17.23
C ALA A 202 -0.89 22.34 18.21
N ILE A 203 -1.55 21.21 17.88
CA ILE A 203 -2.64 20.66 18.68
C ILE A 203 -2.12 19.68 19.73
N LEU A 204 -1.25 18.74 19.35
CA LEU A 204 -0.78 17.67 20.22
C LEU A 204 0.56 18.00 20.91
N GLY A 205 1.21 19.10 20.51
CA GLY A 205 2.51 19.50 21.02
C GLY A 205 3.67 18.76 20.36
N ASN A 206 4.88 19.06 20.81
CA ASN A 206 6.11 18.40 20.37
C ASN A 206 6.34 17.08 21.11
N TYR A 207 5.36 16.17 21.02
CA TYR A 207 5.47 14.81 21.56
C TYR A 207 6.03 13.87 20.50
N THR A 208 6.77 12.87 20.96
CA THR A 208 7.37 11.85 20.11
C THR A 208 6.53 10.60 20.22
N TYR A 209 6.15 10.00 19.08
CA TYR A 209 5.18 8.91 19.06
C TYR A 209 5.58 7.77 20.00
N PHE A 210 6.84 7.32 20.00
CA PHE A 210 7.35 6.25 20.87
C PHE A 210 8.11 6.75 22.12
N GLY A 211 8.08 8.04 22.46
CA GLY A 211 8.92 8.59 23.54
C GLY A 211 10.36 8.88 23.08
N ARG A 212 11.26 9.21 24.02
CA ARG A 212 12.68 9.47 23.74
C ARG A 212 13.50 8.26 24.13
N THR A 213 14.22 7.68 23.17
CA THR A 213 15.22 6.66 23.46
C THR A 213 16.58 7.34 23.63
N VAL A 214 17.24 7.15 24.78
CA VAL A 214 18.55 7.76 25.07
C VAL A 214 19.71 6.85 24.63
N ALA A 215 19.40 5.63 24.18
CA ALA A 215 20.39 4.67 23.75
C ALA A 215 20.98 5.05 22.39
N ALA A 216 22.31 5.06 22.31
CA ALA A 216 23.05 5.25 21.07
C ALA A 216 23.99 4.07 20.86
N LEU A 217 23.94 3.48 19.66
CA LEU A 217 24.91 2.49 19.21
C LEU A 217 26.05 3.23 18.52
N THR A 218 27.22 3.20 19.13
CA THR A 218 28.46 3.75 18.57
C THR A 218 29.15 2.73 17.68
N TRP A 219 29.99 3.22 16.77
CA TRP A 219 30.90 2.37 16.02
C TRP A 219 32.11 2.03 16.90
N PRO A 220 32.59 0.77 16.93
CA PRO A 220 32.21 -0.37 16.07
C PRO A 220 31.12 -1.31 16.65
N GLU A 221 30.75 -1.18 17.92
CA GLU A 221 29.85 -2.11 18.62
C GLU A 221 28.45 -2.21 17.98
N GLY A 222 27.98 -1.13 17.38
CA GLY A 222 26.70 -1.06 16.66
C GLY A 222 26.64 -1.85 15.36
N LEU A 223 27.76 -2.33 14.82
CA LEU A 223 27.79 -3.01 13.51
C LEU A 223 26.98 -4.32 13.51
N TRP A 224 27.19 -5.17 14.51
CA TRP A 224 26.53 -6.48 14.58
C TRP A 224 25.01 -6.35 14.80
N PRO A 225 24.51 -5.52 15.74
CA PRO A 225 23.08 -5.24 15.88
C PRO A 225 22.45 -4.74 14.57
N VAL A 226 23.12 -3.83 13.85
CA VAL A 226 22.64 -3.28 12.57
C VAL A 226 22.52 -4.37 11.51
N LEU A 227 23.54 -5.21 11.35
CA LEU A 227 23.54 -6.29 10.37
C LEU A 227 22.51 -7.37 10.72
N MET A 228 22.41 -7.79 11.98
CA MET A 228 21.45 -8.79 12.43
C MET A 228 20.01 -8.30 12.27
N CYS A 229 19.70 -7.08 12.75
CA CYS A 229 18.37 -6.50 12.61
C CYS A 229 18.03 -6.27 11.13
N GLY A 230 18.96 -5.72 10.35
CA GLY A 230 18.80 -5.51 8.91
C GLY A 230 18.50 -6.81 8.18
N ALA A 231 19.31 -7.85 8.38
CA ALA A 231 19.14 -9.13 7.71
C ALA A 231 17.85 -9.85 8.14
N ALA A 232 17.63 -10.02 9.46
CA ALA A 232 16.45 -10.71 9.98
C ALA A 232 15.15 -9.96 9.67
N GLY A 233 15.13 -8.64 9.93
CA GLY A 233 13.98 -7.78 9.64
C GLY A 233 13.69 -7.68 8.14
N GLY A 234 14.72 -7.59 7.30
CA GLY A 234 14.60 -7.59 5.84
C GLY A 234 14.05 -8.89 5.28
N LEU A 235 14.61 -10.03 5.70
CA LEU A 235 14.13 -11.36 5.29
C LEU A 235 12.69 -11.61 5.76
N ALA A 236 12.40 -11.34 7.03
CA ALA A 236 11.06 -11.52 7.59
C ALA A 236 10.05 -10.58 6.91
N GLY A 237 10.41 -9.31 6.69
CA GLY A 237 9.57 -8.33 6.00
C GLY A 237 9.32 -8.70 4.53
N GLY A 238 10.35 -9.17 3.82
CA GLY A 238 10.23 -9.66 2.44
C GLY A 238 9.35 -10.91 2.34
N LEU A 239 9.54 -11.89 3.23
CA LEU A 239 8.69 -13.08 3.30
C LEU A 239 7.22 -12.71 3.61
N PHE A 240 7.02 -11.78 4.54
CA PHE A 240 5.68 -11.30 4.89
C PHE A 240 5.02 -10.55 3.72
N THR A 241 5.77 -9.70 3.00
CA THR A 241 5.30 -9.07 1.76
C THR A 241 4.89 -10.10 0.72
N ARG A 242 5.71 -11.13 0.49
CA ARG A 242 5.39 -12.22 -0.44
C ARG A 242 4.12 -12.95 -0.02
N LEU A 243 3.93 -13.22 1.27
CA LEU A 243 2.73 -13.84 1.82
C LEU A 243 1.49 -12.96 1.58
N LEU A 244 1.57 -11.66 1.87
CA LEU A 244 0.45 -10.72 1.68
C LEU A 244 0.08 -10.57 0.19
N ILE A 245 1.06 -10.44 -0.70
CA ILE A 245 0.83 -10.37 -2.15
C ILE A 245 0.22 -11.67 -2.67
N ALA A 246 0.71 -12.83 -2.24
CA ALA A 246 0.12 -14.11 -2.65
C ALA A 246 -1.33 -14.23 -2.15
N SER A 247 -1.58 -13.84 -0.90
CA SER A 247 -2.91 -13.92 -0.28
C SER A 247 -3.92 -12.96 -0.91
N SER A 248 -3.50 -11.78 -1.36
CA SER A 248 -4.37 -10.81 -2.03
C SER A 248 -4.86 -11.29 -3.40
N ARG A 249 -4.07 -12.14 -4.07
CA ARG A 249 -4.44 -12.79 -5.36
C ARG A 249 -5.36 -13.99 -5.16
N GLY A 250 -5.46 -14.49 -3.93
CA GLY A 250 -6.41 -15.52 -3.51
C GLY A 250 -5.75 -16.58 -2.66
N LEU A 251 -6.47 -17.07 -1.67
CA LEU A 251 -6.04 -18.19 -0.83
C LEU A 251 -6.24 -19.54 -1.55
N PRO A 252 -5.38 -20.53 -1.29
CA PRO A 252 -5.56 -21.87 -1.82
C PRO A 252 -6.66 -22.65 -1.07
N GLY A 253 -7.16 -23.72 -1.71
CA GLY A 253 -8.03 -24.72 -1.09
C GLY A 253 -9.37 -24.18 -0.57
N ARG A 254 -9.89 -24.82 0.49
CA ARG A 254 -11.21 -24.52 1.07
C ARG A 254 -11.34 -23.09 1.59
N ALA A 255 -10.25 -22.53 2.15
CA ALA A 255 -10.22 -21.15 2.63
C ALA A 255 -10.43 -20.14 1.48
N GLY A 256 -9.79 -20.39 0.33
CA GLY A 256 -9.99 -19.59 -0.89
C GLY A 256 -11.43 -19.61 -1.40
N THR A 257 -12.03 -20.80 -1.46
CA THR A 257 -13.43 -20.95 -1.85
C THR A 257 -14.35 -20.21 -0.88
N LEU A 258 -14.14 -20.36 0.43
CA LEU A 258 -14.93 -19.67 1.45
C LEU A 258 -14.82 -18.14 1.33
N ALA A 259 -13.61 -17.61 1.17
CA ALA A 259 -13.37 -16.17 1.02
C ALA A 259 -14.04 -15.59 -0.23
N ARG A 260 -14.08 -16.34 -1.34
CA ARG A 260 -14.70 -15.91 -2.59
C ARG A 260 -16.23 -16.02 -2.55
N THR A 261 -16.76 -17.14 -2.07
CA THR A 261 -18.21 -17.43 -2.09
C THR A 261 -18.96 -16.76 -0.94
N TYR A 262 -18.38 -16.74 0.27
CA TYR A 262 -19.01 -16.20 1.47
C TYR A 262 -18.09 -15.20 2.20
N PRO A 263 -17.77 -14.06 1.59
CA PRO A 263 -16.78 -13.10 2.12
C PRO A 263 -17.12 -12.58 3.52
N ILE A 264 -18.41 -12.41 3.85
CA ILE A 264 -18.84 -11.95 5.18
C ILE A 264 -18.61 -13.03 6.25
N ARG A 265 -18.95 -14.29 5.94
CA ARG A 265 -18.69 -15.43 6.84
C ARG A 265 -17.20 -15.66 7.01
N PHE A 266 -16.43 -15.52 5.94
CA PHE A 266 -14.98 -15.60 5.98
C PHE A 266 -14.37 -14.52 6.89
N ALA A 267 -14.85 -13.27 6.79
CA ALA A 267 -14.43 -12.20 7.70
C ALA A 267 -14.79 -12.52 9.16
N ALA A 268 -15.96 -13.09 9.44
CA ALA A 268 -16.34 -13.53 10.78
C ALA A 268 -15.36 -14.60 11.34
N VAL A 269 -14.96 -15.57 10.52
CA VAL A 269 -13.96 -16.59 10.88
C VAL A 269 -12.60 -15.94 11.15
N CYS A 270 -12.21 -14.94 10.35
CA CYS A 270 -10.99 -14.17 10.61
C CYS A 270 -11.06 -13.43 11.95
N GLY A 271 -12.20 -12.78 12.25
CA GLY A 271 -12.43 -12.14 13.54
C GLY A 271 -12.36 -13.12 14.72
N LEU A 272 -12.90 -14.33 14.56
CA LEU A 272 -12.79 -15.38 15.57
C LEU A 272 -11.34 -15.81 15.79
N ALA A 273 -10.59 -16.02 14.71
CA ALA A 273 -9.17 -16.35 14.80
C ALA A 273 -8.37 -15.22 15.48
N THR A 274 -8.66 -13.95 15.17
CA THR A 274 -8.06 -12.80 15.85
C THR A 274 -8.37 -12.79 17.35
N ALA A 275 -9.62 -13.07 17.75
CA ALA A 275 -9.99 -13.16 19.16
C ALA A 275 -9.26 -14.29 19.89
N ILE A 276 -9.18 -15.48 19.28
CA ILE A 276 -8.49 -16.65 19.86
C ILE A 276 -7.01 -16.35 20.08
N VAL A 277 -6.32 -15.79 19.07
CA VAL A 277 -4.90 -15.42 19.21
C VAL A 277 -4.74 -14.29 20.24
N GLY A 278 -5.64 -13.31 20.25
CA GLY A 278 -5.69 -12.25 21.25
C GLY A 278 -5.73 -12.79 22.68
N ILE A 279 -6.70 -13.66 22.98
CA ILE A 279 -6.86 -14.29 24.30
C ILE A 279 -5.63 -15.14 24.64
N ALA A 280 -5.15 -15.97 23.70
CA ALA A 280 -4.00 -16.84 23.92
C ALA A 280 -2.69 -16.07 24.18
N THR A 281 -2.60 -14.82 23.71
CA THR A 281 -1.44 -13.94 23.92
C THR A 281 -1.60 -12.97 25.08
N GLY A 282 -2.66 -13.10 25.89
CA GLY A 282 -2.94 -12.16 26.99
C GLY A 282 -3.27 -10.74 26.49
N GLY A 283 -3.74 -10.62 25.25
CA GLY A 283 -4.16 -9.36 24.64
C GLY A 283 -3.08 -8.56 23.92
N LEU A 284 -1.83 -9.03 23.93
CA LEU A 284 -0.68 -8.34 23.30
C LEU A 284 -0.84 -8.12 21.78
N THR A 285 -1.71 -8.90 21.12
CA THR A 285 -1.85 -8.87 19.66
C THR A 285 -2.98 -7.95 19.16
N TRP A 286 -3.84 -7.43 20.03
CA TRP A 286 -4.91 -6.51 19.61
C TRP A 286 -4.40 -5.13 19.21
N GLY A 287 -5.20 -4.40 18.42
CA GLY A 287 -4.90 -3.05 17.98
C GLY A 287 -3.58 -2.92 17.22
N THR A 288 -2.92 -1.77 17.35
CA THR A 288 -1.70 -1.46 16.58
C THR A 288 -0.45 -2.19 17.08
N GLY A 289 -0.41 -2.64 18.34
CA GLY A 289 0.84 -3.07 18.99
C GLY A 289 1.70 -1.89 19.50
N TYR A 290 1.15 -0.66 19.46
CA TYR A 290 1.84 0.56 19.86
C TYR A 290 2.21 0.56 21.35
N ALA A 291 1.25 0.28 22.23
CA ALA A 291 1.46 0.36 23.67
C ALA A 291 2.51 -0.67 24.13
N GLU A 292 2.45 -1.87 23.57
CA GLU A 292 3.38 -2.97 23.83
C GLU A 292 4.79 -2.61 23.36
N SER A 293 4.91 -2.06 22.15
CA SER A 293 6.21 -1.63 21.61
C SER A 293 6.78 -0.43 22.38
N LYS A 294 5.93 0.51 22.80
CA LYS A 294 6.31 1.68 23.59
C LYS A 294 6.79 1.27 24.98
N ALA A 295 6.04 0.42 25.68
CA ALA A 295 6.43 -0.08 26.99
C ALA A 295 7.78 -0.81 26.95
N ALA A 296 8.03 -1.55 25.86
CA ALA A 296 9.33 -2.17 25.63
C ALA A 296 10.47 -1.19 25.34
N LEU A 297 10.20 -0.12 24.59
CA LEU A 297 11.17 0.94 24.35
C LEU A 297 11.48 1.77 25.59
N GLU A 298 10.50 1.97 26.46
CA GLU A 298 10.65 2.69 27.73
C GLU A 298 11.22 1.81 28.86
N GLY A 299 11.41 0.50 28.61
CA GLY A 299 11.90 -0.46 29.58
C GLY A 299 10.89 -0.83 30.69
N SER A 300 9.63 -0.45 30.54
CA SER A 300 8.56 -0.75 31.52
C SER A 300 7.94 -2.14 31.33
N ALA A 301 8.12 -2.75 30.16
CA ALA A 301 7.74 -4.13 29.88
C ALA A 301 8.73 -4.79 28.91
N THR A 302 8.70 -6.11 28.79
CA THR A 302 9.46 -6.85 27.78
C THR A 302 8.52 -7.50 26.76
N LEU A 303 8.97 -7.62 25.52
CA LEU A 303 8.21 -8.33 24.48
C LEU A 303 8.55 -9.83 24.53
N PRO A 304 7.57 -10.73 24.70
CA PRO A 304 7.83 -12.16 24.66
C PRO A 304 8.35 -12.61 23.28
N ILE A 305 9.11 -13.71 23.24
CA ILE A 305 9.71 -14.22 21.99
C ILE A 305 8.67 -14.49 20.89
N PHE A 306 7.49 -14.99 21.29
CA PHE A 306 6.40 -15.29 20.36
C PHE A 306 5.71 -14.04 19.79
N PHE A 307 5.95 -12.84 20.35
CA PHE A 307 5.23 -11.61 20.02
C PHE A 307 5.33 -11.29 18.52
N MET A 308 6.52 -11.35 17.92
CA MET A 308 6.70 -11.08 16.49
C MET A 308 5.85 -12.01 15.61
N PHE A 309 5.77 -13.30 15.96
CA PHE A 309 5.04 -14.29 15.19
C PHE A 309 3.53 -14.14 15.36
N ALA A 310 3.07 -13.97 16.60
CA ALA A 310 1.67 -13.80 16.90
C ALA A 310 1.13 -12.49 16.30
N LYS A 311 1.91 -11.40 16.38
CA LYS A 311 1.54 -10.11 15.78
C LYS A 311 1.51 -10.19 14.26
N ALA A 312 2.51 -10.79 13.61
CA ALA A 312 2.50 -11.00 12.16
C ALA A 312 1.30 -11.85 11.70
N LEU A 313 0.94 -12.89 12.47
CA LEU A 313 -0.21 -13.75 12.19
C LEU A 313 -1.53 -12.97 12.22
N VAL A 314 -1.80 -12.19 13.27
CA VAL A 314 -3.06 -11.43 13.35
C VAL A 314 -3.16 -10.30 12.32
N ILE A 315 -2.03 -9.72 11.90
CA ILE A 315 -1.98 -8.76 10.78
C ILE A 315 -2.38 -9.47 9.49
N TRP A 316 -1.83 -10.66 9.24
CA TRP A 316 -2.19 -11.45 8.05
C TRP A 316 -3.67 -11.85 8.06
N ILE A 317 -4.21 -12.29 9.20
CA ILE A 317 -5.64 -12.62 9.36
C ILE A 317 -6.52 -11.39 9.09
N ALA A 318 -6.18 -10.23 9.64
CA ALA A 318 -6.89 -8.99 9.37
C ALA A 318 -6.82 -8.61 7.88
N PHE A 319 -5.65 -8.76 7.25
CA PHE A 319 -5.46 -8.47 5.83
C PHE A 319 -6.34 -9.35 4.93
N ILE A 320 -6.34 -10.67 5.13
CA ILE A 320 -7.12 -11.60 4.29
C ILE A 320 -8.63 -11.43 4.47
N SER A 321 -9.08 -10.92 5.62
CA SER A 321 -10.49 -10.62 5.85
C SER A 321 -11.04 -9.49 4.95
N GLY A 322 -10.15 -8.65 4.42
CA GLY A 322 -10.48 -7.54 3.52
C GLY A 322 -11.07 -6.30 4.21
N ILE A 323 -11.12 -6.27 5.55
CA ILE A 323 -11.57 -5.09 6.29
C ILE A 323 -10.63 -3.89 6.07
N PRO A 324 -11.12 -2.64 6.19
CA PRO A 324 -10.28 -1.45 6.15
C PRO A 324 -9.29 -1.43 7.31
N GLY A 325 -8.02 -1.18 7.01
CA GLY A 325 -6.96 -1.16 8.00
C GLY A 325 -5.56 -1.17 7.37
N GLY A 326 -4.68 -0.32 7.89
CA GLY A 326 -3.28 -0.26 7.49
C GLY A 326 -2.45 -1.36 8.15
N VAL A 327 -1.35 -1.75 7.50
CA VAL A 327 -0.37 -2.70 8.07
C VAL A 327 0.84 -2.00 8.68
N PHE A 328 0.96 -0.67 8.50
CA PHE A 328 2.17 0.10 8.81
C PHE A 328 2.55 0.10 10.30
N ALA A 329 1.68 0.58 11.19
CA ALA A 329 1.97 0.60 12.63
C ALA A 329 2.10 -0.81 13.24
N PRO A 330 1.22 -1.79 12.91
CA PRO A 330 1.44 -3.18 13.32
C PRO A 330 2.75 -3.79 12.81
N ALA A 331 3.23 -3.41 11.63
CA ALA A 331 4.53 -3.85 11.13
C ALA A 331 5.68 -3.31 11.99
N LEU A 332 5.61 -2.06 12.45
CA LEU A 332 6.59 -1.53 13.41
C LEU A 332 6.61 -2.38 14.69
N ALA A 333 5.44 -2.81 15.20
CA ALA A 333 5.37 -3.68 16.36
C ALA A 333 6.02 -5.06 16.11
N VAL A 334 5.80 -5.67 14.95
CA VAL A 334 6.51 -6.91 14.56
C VAL A 334 8.02 -6.68 14.54
N GLY A 335 8.48 -5.56 13.98
CA GLY A 335 9.89 -5.18 13.97
C GLY A 335 10.47 -4.96 15.37
N ALA A 336 9.70 -4.36 16.29
CA ALA A 336 10.08 -4.23 17.69
C ALA A 336 10.31 -5.61 18.34
N GLY A 337 9.43 -6.58 18.06
CA GLY A 337 9.59 -7.96 18.51
C GLY A 337 10.83 -8.65 17.94
N ILE A 338 11.16 -8.40 16.65
CA ILE A 338 12.40 -8.90 16.04
C ILE A 338 13.61 -8.31 16.76
N GLY A 339 13.63 -6.99 16.99
CA GLY A 339 14.71 -6.33 17.72
C GLY A 339 14.85 -6.82 19.16
N ALA A 340 13.73 -7.04 19.87
CA ALA A 340 13.73 -7.62 21.21
C ALA A 340 14.35 -9.03 21.23
N ASN A 341 14.02 -9.88 20.26
CA ASN A 341 14.59 -11.21 20.14
C ASN A 341 16.10 -11.20 19.83
N ILE A 342 16.55 -10.27 18.98
CA ILE A 342 17.98 -10.10 18.66
C ILE A 342 18.74 -9.57 19.88
N ALA A 343 18.13 -8.68 20.67
CA ALA A 343 18.76 -8.15 21.88
C ALA A 343 19.11 -9.26 22.89
N LEU A 344 18.34 -10.35 22.95
CA LEU A 344 18.65 -11.51 23.80
C LEU A 344 19.93 -12.26 23.38
N MET A 345 20.37 -12.10 22.13
CA MET A 345 21.56 -12.77 21.59
C MET A 345 22.83 -11.92 21.71
N LEU A 346 22.69 -10.65 22.13
CA LEU A 346 23.79 -9.70 22.19
C LEU A 346 24.16 -9.41 23.65
N PRO A 347 25.45 -9.27 23.96
CA PRO A 347 25.88 -8.85 25.29
C PRO A 347 25.50 -7.38 25.55
N GLY A 348 24.83 -7.12 26.67
CA GLY A 348 24.30 -5.81 27.04
C GLY A 348 22.79 -5.87 27.31
N GLU A 349 22.29 -5.03 28.22
CA GLU A 349 20.84 -4.94 28.46
C GLU A 349 20.09 -4.59 27.18
N GLN A 350 18.83 -5.05 27.09
CA GLN A 350 17.91 -4.84 25.97
C GLN A 350 17.83 -3.36 25.61
N SER A 351 18.74 -2.93 24.73
CA SER A 351 18.84 -1.53 24.41
C SER A 351 17.65 -1.20 23.53
N SER A 352 16.88 -0.21 23.95
CA SER A 352 15.82 0.40 23.14
C SER A 352 16.30 0.67 21.72
N ALA A 353 17.60 0.93 21.51
CA ALA A 353 18.21 1.08 20.19
C ALA A 353 18.03 -0.16 19.27
N ILE A 354 18.18 -1.38 19.79
CA ILE A 354 18.06 -2.63 18.99
C ILE A 354 16.60 -2.85 18.58
N LEU A 355 15.64 -2.56 19.47
CA LEU A 355 14.22 -2.59 19.15
C LEU A 355 13.90 -1.61 18.00
N VAL A 356 14.42 -0.39 18.07
CA VAL A 356 14.26 0.63 17.03
C VAL A 356 14.92 0.19 15.71
N LEU A 357 16.09 -0.47 15.74
CA LEU A 357 16.68 -1.08 14.54
C LEU A 357 15.77 -2.15 13.92
N GLY A 358 15.17 -3.01 14.74
CA GLY A 358 14.21 -4.02 14.29
C GLY A 358 12.95 -3.41 13.66
N MET A 359 12.41 -2.34 14.27
CA MET A 359 11.28 -1.56 13.74
C MET A 359 11.59 -1.04 12.32
N VAL A 360 12.74 -0.37 12.14
CA VAL A 360 13.17 0.15 10.83
C VAL A 360 13.38 -0.98 9.84
N ALA A 361 14.09 -2.04 10.22
CA ALA A 361 14.44 -3.12 9.32
C ALA A 361 13.20 -3.85 8.78
N PHE A 362 12.23 -4.17 9.64
CA PHE A 362 11.02 -4.85 9.20
C PHE A 362 10.13 -3.95 8.32
N LEU A 363 10.00 -2.66 8.66
CA LEU A 363 9.26 -1.70 7.84
C LEU A 363 9.92 -1.49 6.46
N ALA A 364 11.25 -1.33 6.43
CA ALA A 364 12.02 -1.25 5.19
C ALA A 364 11.93 -2.55 4.39
N GLY A 365 11.86 -3.70 5.07
CA GLY A 365 11.63 -5.00 4.43
C GLY A 365 10.27 -5.09 3.74
N ILE A 366 9.20 -4.57 4.34
CA ILE A 366 7.85 -4.61 3.75
C ILE A 366 7.70 -3.61 2.60
N THR A 367 8.09 -2.37 2.86
CA THR A 367 7.85 -1.23 1.95
C THR A 367 8.92 -1.11 0.87
N GLN A 368 10.12 -1.65 1.12
CA GLN A 368 11.31 -1.44 0.29
C GLN A 368 11.63 0.04 0.05
N SER A 369 11.27 0.88 1.02
CA SER A 369 11.53 2.33 1.07
C SER A 369 12.41 2.65 2.28
N PRO A 370 13.73 2.38 2.18
CA PRO A 370 14.65 2.51 3.30
C PRO A 370 14.70 3.93 3.86
N ILE A 371 14.67 4.97 2.99
CA ILE A 371 14.81 6.35 3.46
C ILE A 371 13.62 6.75 4.31
N THR A 372 12.43 6.49 3.79
CA THR A 372 11.15 6.68 4.46
C THR A 372 11.10 5.94 5.79
N SER A 373 11.53 4.68 5.81
CA SER A 373 11.48 3.84 7.00
C SER A 373 12.37 4.38 8.12
N PHE A 374 13.63 4.73 7.83
CA PHE A 374 14.52 5.24 8.87
C PHE A 374 14.13 6.65 9.32
N VAL A 375 13.69 7.53 8.41
CA VAL A 375 13.29 8.91 8.78
C VAL A 375 12.05 8.90 9.67
N ILE A 376 11.04 8.09 9.32
CA ILE A 376 9.82 7.97 10.13
C ILE A 376 10.15 7.48 11.53
N VAL A 377 10.89 6.36 11.67
CA VAL A 377 11.19 5.81 12.99
C VAL A 377 12.11 6.72 13.79
N MET A 378 13.07 7.39 13.15
CA MET A 378 13.94 8.37 13.78
C MET A 378 13.14 9.55 14.36
N GLU A 379 12.18 10.11 13.61
CA GLU A 379 11.31 11.18 14.11
C GLU A 379 10.39 10.68 15.23
N MET A 380 9.81 9.48 15.09
CA MET A 380 8.91 8.90 16.10
C MET A 380 9.59 8.60 17.43
N THR A 381 10.90 8.35 17.43
CA THR A 381 11.71 8.03 18.63
C THR A 381 12.59 9.20 19.10
N ASN A 382 12.65 10.29 18.30
CA ASN A 382 13.45 11.49 18.53
C ASN A 382 14.90 11.19 18.94
N ASN A 383 15.51 10.22 18.23
CA ASN A 383 16.87 9.77 18.48
C ASN A 383 17.74 10.01 17.24
N HIS A 384 18.22 11.23 17.10
CA HIS A 384 19.08 11.63 15.99
C HIS A 384 20.48 10.99 16.04
N GLN A 385 20.93 10.54 17.22
CA GLN A 385 22.22 9.87 17.36
C GLN A 385 22.22 8.50 16.67
N MET A 386 21.06 7.88 16.55
CA MET A 386 20.84 6.59 15.89
C MET A 386 20.72 6.69 14.35
N LEU A 387 20.87 7.87 13.75
CA LEU A 387 20.63 8.08 12.32
C LEU A 387 21.45 7.13 11.42
N LEU A 388 22.77 7.03 11.63
CA LEU A 388 23.63 6.17 10.83
C LEU A 388 23.32 4.67 10.99
N PRO A 389 23.18 4.12 12.21
CA PRO A 389 22.72 2.74 12.39
C PRO A 389 21.37 2.44 11.74
N LEU A 390 20.39 3.35 11.86
CA LEU A 390 19.06 3.16 11.27
C LEU A 390 19.11 3.14 9.74
N MET A 391 19.92 4.03 9.13
CA MET A 391 20.18 4.02 7.69
C MET A 391 20.82 2.69 7.26
N GLY A 392 21.84 2.23 7.98
CA GLY A 392 22.51 0.96 7.70
C GLY A 392 21.54 -0.23 7.74
N ALA A 393 20.74 -0.33 8.81
CA ALA A 393 19.78 -1.41 8.97
C ALA A 393 18.69 -1.37 7.88
N ALA A 394 18.19 -0.18 7.50
CA ALA A 394 17.20 -0.02 6.45
C ALA A 394 17.72 -0.48 5.08
N VAL A 395 18.96 -0.12 4.72
CA VAL A 395 19.58 -0.49 3.44
C VAL A 395 19.84 -2.00 3.38
N VAL A 396 20.40 -2.58 4.45
CA VAL A 396 20.61 -4.03 4.56
C VAL A 396 19.26 -4.76 4.44
N ALA A 397 18.23 -4.29 5.16
CA ALA A 397 16.90 -4.88 5.11
C ALA A 397 16.27 -4.82 3.72
N GLN A 398 16.44 -3.72 2.99
CA GLN A 398 15.96 -3.61 1.62
C GLN A 398 16.63 -4.65 0.70
N GLY A 399 17.95 -4.85 0.84
CA GLY A 399 18.70 -5.87 0.09
C GLY A 399 18.17 -7.28 0.32
N PHE A 400 18.03 -7.66 1.59
CA PHE A 400 17.48 -8.98 1.97
C PHE A 400 16.00 -9.15 1.62
N SER A 401 15.20 -8.09 1.69
CA SER A 401 13.79 -8.15 1.26
C SER A 401 13.67 -8.42 -0.24
N ARG A 402 14.45 -7.72 -1.06
CA ARG A 402 14.42 -7.86 -2.53
C ARG A 402 14.84 -9.24 -3.03
N SER A 403 15.70 -9.96 -2.29
CA SER A 403 16.06 -11.33 -2.65
C SER A 403 14.90 -12.33 -2.51
N VAL A 404 13.91 -12.03 -1.67
CA VAL A 404 12.74 -12.91 -1.41
C VAL A 404 11.46 -12.38 -2.06
N ALA A 405 11.26 -11.07 -2.06
CA ALA A 405 10.11 -10.37 -2.64
C ALA A 405 10.61 -9.30 -3.63
N PRO A 406 10.61 -9.57 -4.95
CA PRO A 406 11.14 -8.63 -5.93
C PRO A 406 10.34 -7.32 -6.08
N VAL A 407 9.08 -7.32 -5.64
CA VAL A 407 8.17 -6.17 -5.78
C VAL A 407 7.72 -5.71 -4.39
N PRO A 408 7.75 -4.40 -4.11
CA PRO A 408 7.25 -3.83 -2.86
C PRO A 408 5.75 -4.13 -2.64
N LEU A 409 5.33 -4.23 -1.38
CA LEU A 409 3.95 -4.59 -1.02
C LEU A 409 2.93 -3.63 -1.64
N TYR A 410 3.07 -2.32 -1.41
CA TYR A 410 2.05 -1.36 -1.81
C TYR A 410 1.97 -1.19 -3.33
N ASP A 411 3.09 -1.29 -4.02
CA ASP A 411 3.15 -1.25 -5.48
C ASP A 411 2.43 -2.44 -6.11
N ALA A 412 2.72 -3.66 -5.62
CA ALA A 412 2.06 -4.86 -6.12
C ALA A 412 0.53 -4.77 -5.96
N LEU A 413 0.06 -4.33 -4.79
CA LEU A 413 -1.37 -4.16 -4.51
C LEU A 413 -2.00 -3.03 -5.33
N ALA A 414 -1.30 -1.92 -5.53
CA ALA A 414 -1.80 -0.78 -6.29
C ALA A 414 -1.97 -1.12 -7.78
N ILE A 415 -0.98 -1.80 -8.37
CA ILE A 415 -1.00 -2.21 -9.76
C ILE A 415 -2.09 -3.24 -10.01
N ASP A 416 -2.23 -4.25 -9.15
CA ASP A 416 -3.26 -5.28 -9.28
C ASP A 416 -4.67 -4.66 -9.13
N LEU A 417 -4.85 -3.72 -8.20
CA LEU A 417 -6.09 -2.95 -8.05
C LEU A 417 -6.41 -2.10 -9.29
N LEU A 418 -5.44 -1.35 -9.81
CA LEU A 418 -5.63 -0.49 -10.97
C LEU A 418 -5.98 -1.29 -12.23
N ARG A 419 -5.29 -2.43 -12.45
CA ARG A 419 -5.59 -3.35 -13.55
C ARG A 419 -7.01 -3.87 -13.46
N LYS A 420 -7.45 -4.30 -12.27
CA LYS A 420 -8.81 -4.78 -12.04
C LYS A 420 -9.85 -3.72 -12.37
N LEU A 421 -9.70 -2.51 -11.82
CA LEU A 421 -10.65 -1.41 -12.06
C LEU A 421 -10.67 -0.96 -13.52
N THR A 422 -9.52 -0.95 -14.19
CA THR A 422 -9.44 -0.60 -15.63
C THR A 422 -10.17 -1.63 -16.50
N ARG A 423 -10.07 -2.93 -16.17
CA ARG A 423 -10.81 -3.99 -16.86
C ARG A 423 -12.32 -3.88 -16.63
N GLU A 424 -12.75 -3.67 -15.39
CA GLU A 424 -14.17 -3.43 -15.07
C GLU A 424 -14.72 -2.22 -15.83
N GLN A 425 -13.94 -1.13 -15.89
CA GLN A 425 -14.36 0.09 -16.57
C GLN A 425 -14.49 -0.12 -18.08
N ARG A 426 -13.53 -0.81 -18.72
CA ARG A 426 -13.59 -1.16 -20.15
C ARG A 426 -14.75 -2.10 -20.48
N ALA A 427 -15.06 -3.06 -19.60
CA ALA A 427 -16.20 -3.96 -19.80
C ALA A 427 -17.55 -3.22 -19.68
N SER A 428 -17.61 -2.15 -18.87
CA SER A 428 -18.82 -1.32 -18.71
C SER A 428 -19.03 -0.27 -19.80
N SER A 429 -17.99 0.06 -20.57
CA SER A 429 -18.10 0.87 -21.78
C SER A 429 -18.29 -0.07 -22.97
N THR A 430 -19.49 -0.13 -23.54
CA THR A 430 -19.80 -0.86 -24.79
C THR A 430 -18.70 -0.62 -25.83
N PRO A 431 -18.22 -1.63 -26.58
CA PRO A 431 -17.37 -1.35 -27.74
C PRO A 431 -18.10 -0.36 -28.67
N PRO A 432 -17.40 0.55 -29.37
CA PRO A 432 -18.03 1.25 -30.47
C PRO A 432 -18.61 0.20 -31.42
N ASP A 433 -19.84 0.43 -31.91
CA ASP A 433 -20.43 -0.41 -32.95
C ASP A 433 -19.37 -0.68 -34.04
N PRO A 434 -19.29 -1.91 -34.57
CA PRO A 434 -18.49 -2.12 -35.77
C PRO A 434 -18.91 -1.03 -36.77
N PRO A 435 -17.95 -0.39 -37.46
CA PRO A 435 -18.24 0.77 -38.30
C PRO A 435 -19.46 0.43 -39.15
N GLU A 436 -20.53 1.21 -38.95
CA GLU A 436 -21.73 1.19 -39.77
C GLU A 436 -21.22 1.09 -41.20
N THR A 437 -21.50 -0.04 -41.86
CA THR A 437 -21.12 -0.27 -43.25
C THR A 437 -21.47 0.99 -44.01
N LEU A 438 -20.45 1.76 -44.38
CA LEU A 438 -20.61 2.94 -45.21
C LEU A 438 -21.52 2.52 -46.35
N ALA A 439 -22.64 3.21 -46.52
CA ALA A 439 -23.43 3.07 -47.73
C ALA A 439 -22.46 3.13 -48.93
N PRO A 440 -22.64 2.27 -49.94
CA PRO A 440 -21.69 2.17 -51.05
C PRO A 440 -21.42 3.56 -51.64
N ASP A 441 -20.13 3.79 -51.95
CA ASP A 441 -19.63 5.05 -52.48
C ASP A 441 -20.46 5.45 -53.73
N PRO A 442 -21.05 6.66 -53.79
CA PRO A 442 -21.80 7.12 -54.96
C PRO A 442 -21.00 7.03 -56.28
N LEU A 443 -19.67 6.99 -56.19
CA LEU A 443 -18.78 6.78 -57.34
C LEU A 443 -18.74 5.33 -57.86
N GLU A 444 -19.09 4.32 -57.04
CA GLU A 444 -19.25 2.94 -57.51
C GLU A 444 -20.57 2.74 -58.27
N GLU A 445 -21.67 3.34 -57.81
CA GLU A 445 -22.96 3.30 -58.52
C GLU A 445 -22.86 3.96 -59.91
N LEU A 446 -22.12 5.07 -60.01
CA LEU A 446 -21.83 5.74 -61.29
C LEU A 446 -20.97 4.88 -62.22
N LYS A 447 -20.01 4.09 -61.70
CA LYS A 447 -19.20 3.18 -62.51
C LYS A 447 -20.01 2.00 -63.05
N GLN A 448 -20.97 1.49 -62.28
CA GLN A 448 -21.87 0.42 -62.72
C GLN A 448 -22.91 0.89 -63.75
N GLN A 449 -23.33 2.16 -63.71
CA GLN A 449 -24.23 2.72 -64.73
C GLN A 449 -23.52 3.04 -66.07
N VAL A 450 -22.21 3.29 -66.06
CA VAL A 450 -21.42 3.59 -67.27
C VAL A 450 -20.91 2.30 -67.96
N ALA A 451 -20.77 1.20 -67.23
CA ALA A 451 -20.38 -0.09 -67.79
C ALA A 451 -21.60 -0.79 -68.45
N GLY A 452 -21.77 -0.57 -69.76
CA GLY A 452 -22.76 -1.29 -70.57
C GLY A 452 -22.59 -2.82 -70.54
N PRO A 453 -23.60 -3.58 -71.02
CA PRO A 453 -23.73 -5.01 -70.71
C PRO A 453 -22.58 -5.87 -71.28
N PRO A 454 -22.16 -6.93 -70.56
CA PRO A 454 -21.08 -7.82 -70.98
C PRO A 454 -21.47 -8.74 -72.15
N ARG A 455 -20.49 -9.09 -73.00
CA ARG A 455 -20.65 -10.03 -74.13
C ARG A 455 -20.80 -11.48 -73.63
N PRO A 456 -21.55 -12.35 -74.34
CA PRO A 456 -21.79 -13.74 -73.91
C PRO A 456 -20.59 -14.67 -74.19
N GLU A 457 -20.34 -15.57 -73.24
CA GLU A 457 -19.31 -16.62 -73.27
C GLU A 457 -19.63 -17.79 -74.22
N SER A 458 -18.58 -18.45 -74.72
CA SER A 458 -18.64 -19.71 -75.49
C SER A 458 -18.26 -20.94 -74.63
N PRO A 459 -18.84 -22.13 -74.88
CA PRO A 459 -18.90 -23.26 -73.92
C PRO A 459 -17.69 -24.23 -73.98
N PRO A 460 -17.60 -25.21 -73.04
CA PRO A 460 -16.34 -25.83 -72.61
C PRO A 460 -16.03 -27.17 -73.30
N THR A 461 -14.77 -27.61 -73.22
CA THR A 461 -14.36 -28.99 -73.51
C THR A 461 -13.33 -29.52 -72.50
N SER A 462 -13.64 -30.72 -72.00
CA SER A 462 -12.93 -31.58 -71.04
C SER A 462 -11.83 -32.44 -71.68
N ALA A 463 -10.86 -32.90 -70.87
CA ALA A 463 -10.03 -34.15 -70.97
C ALA A 463 -8.56 -33.88 -70.57
N THR A 464 -7.70 -34.71 -69.96
CA THR A 464 -7.71 -36.02 -69.25
C THR A 464 -6.24 -36.25 -68.75
N THR A 465 -6.01 -37.04 -67.68
CA THR A 465 -4.81 -37.92 -67.38
C THR A 465 -3.42 -37.28 -67.19
N ALA A 466 -2.40 -37.82 -66.51
CA ALA A 466 -2.15 -38.88 -65.52
C ALA A 466 -0.62 -38.84 -65.19
N GLU A 467 -0.20 -39.47 -64.09
CA GLU A 467 1.13 -40.09 -63.82
C GLU A 467 2.44 -39.24 -63.64
N THR A 468 3.13 -39.53 -62.53
CA THR A 468 4.59 -39.42 -62.22
C THR A 468 5.43 -40.48 -62.99
N PRO A 469 6.80 -40.59 -63.01
CA PRO A 469 7.87 -40.03 -62.12
C PRO A 469 9.24 -39.62 -62.79
N HIS A 470 10.26 -39.29 -61.95
CA HIS A 470 11.75 -39.23 -62.19
C HIS A 470 12.30 -38.20 -63.21
N ASP A 471 13.53 -37.66 -63.19
CA ASP A 471 14.68 -37.44 -62.27
C ASP A 471 15.68 -36.53 -63.05
N ASP A 472 16.79 -36.12 -62.42
CA ASP A 472 18.02 -35.51 -62.96
C ASP A 472 18.02 -34.01 -63.30
N SER A 473 19.00 -33.16 -62.94
CA SER A 473 20.27 -33.21 -62.18
C SER A 473 20.83 -31.74 -62.15
N PRO A 474 22.07 -31.39 -61.74
CA PRO A 474 22.50 -31.10 -60.37
C PRO A 474 23.16 -29.70 -60.19
N GLY A 475 23.41 -29.28 -58.94
CA GLY A 475 24.19 -28.07 -58.62
C GLY A 475 24.89 -28.16 -57.27
N ALA A 476 26.20 -28.39 -57.31
CA ALA A 476 27.08 -28.67 -56.18
C ALA A 476 27.54 -27.42 -55.41
N GLY A 477 27.97 -27.62 -54.16
CA GLY A 477 29.10 -26.85 -53.59
C GLY A 477 28.86 -26.20 -52.24
N THR A 478 28.98 -26.97 -51.15
CA THR A 478 29.62 -26.52 -49.90
C THR A 478 30.92 -27.32 -49.78
N PRO A 479 31.96 -26.81 -49.09
CA PRO A 479 32.10 -27.25 -47.70
C PRO A 479 32.78 -26.23 -46.75
N ALA A 480 32.46 -26.36 -45.46
CA ALA A 480 33.30 -25.88 -44.36
C ALA A 480 34.58 -26.74 -44.26
N PRO A 481 35.60 -26.28 -43.50
CA PRO A 481 36.01 -27.15 -42.39
C PRO A 481 36.42 -26.43 -41.09
N GLU A 482 36.22 -27.22 -40.04
CA GLU A 482 36.85 -27.31 -38.73
C GLU A 482 37.99 -26.36 -38.26
N LYS A 483 37.83 -25.99 -36.98
CA LYS A 483 38.81 -25.69 -35.90
C LYS A 483 40.25 -26.23 -36.06
N PRO A 484 41.27 -25.59 -35.44
CA PRO A 484 41.67 -25.93 -34.05
C PRO A 484 42.18 -24.76 -33.15
N GLU A 485 42.27 -25.09 -31.84
CA GLU A 485 43.17 -24.68 -30.72
C GLU A 485 44.08 -23.43 -30.87
N GLY A 486 44.42 -22.62 -29.86
CA GLY A 486 44.28 -22.62 -28.41
C GLY A 486 45.14 -21.48 -27.83
N ALA A 487 44.87 -21.05 -26.58
CA ALA A 487 45.78 -20.40 -25.61
C ALA A 487 45.01 -20.11 -24.32
#